data_AF-A0A087KAH8-F1
#
_entry.id   AF-A0A087KAH8-F1
#
_cell.length_a   1.000
_cell.length_b   1.000
_cell.length_c   1.000
_cell.angle_alpha   90.00
_cell.angle_beta   90.00
_cell.angle_gamma   90.00
#
_symmetry.space_group_name_H-M   'P 1'
#
loop_
_entity.id
_entity.type
_entity.pdbx_description
1 polymer ?
#
loop_
_entity_poly.entity_id
_entity_poly.type
_entity_poly.pdbx_seq_one_letter_code
_entity_poly.pdbx_strand_id
1 'polypeptide(L)'
;MKKVSFAEFGGPDVLHLIDAEEPHAGPGEIRISVRAAGVNPVDWRIREGQVLGAHPTQLPSGVGLDAAGVVDEVGEGVGGVEVGDRVFGEGASTYAEFAVLGAWARMPEGLTFEEAAGYPSVVETALRVIREVGVRTGQTLLVSGASGGVGSAVLQIARERGIKVIGTAGAANQDYLRGLGALATTYGEGWAERVRGLGRVDAALDLAGSGVIRELVELTGDPQKVVSIADLDAPESGVRFSGVAGSVPDALAEAAALISRGRLHIPVEKSYALTEAAAAHADSRAGHTRGRRVIVIR
;
A
#
# COMPACT_ATOMS: atom_id res chain seq x y z
N MET A 1 -15.00 -20.82 8.90
CA MET A 1 -13.84 -20.48 8.06
C MET A 1 -12.54 -20.44 8.86
N LYS A 2 -11.40 -20.63 8.20
CA LYS A 2 -10.06 -20.34 8.72
C LYS A 2 -9.72 -18.85 8.58
N LYS A 3 -9.10 -18.27 9.61
CA LYS A 3 -8.55 -16.91 9.56
C LYS A 3 -7.32 -16.75 10.44
N VAL A 4 -6.49 -15.75 10.14
CA VAL A 4 -5.38 -15.33 11.01
C VAL A 4 -5.89 -14.30 12.02
N SER A 5 -5.53 -14.49 13.28
CA SER A 5 -5.92 -13.62 14.38
C SER A 5 -4.78 -13.45 15.39
N PHE A 6 -4.84 -12.39 16.19
CA PHE A 6 -3.99 -12.16 17.36
C PHE A 6 -4.83 -11.77 18.57
N ALA A 7 -4.47 -12.31 19.73
CA ALA A 7 -5.15 -12.07 21.01
C ALA A 7 -4.42 -11.08 21.91
N GLU A 8 -3.19 -10.70 21.55
CA GLU A 8 -2.37 -9.71 22.23
C GLU A 8 -1.51 -8.95 21.21
N PHE A 9 -1.14 -7.71 21.53
CA PHE A 9 -0.20 -6.95 20.70
C PHE A 9 1.23 -7.48 20.91
N GLY A 10 2.00 -7.66 19.84
CA GLY A 10 3.34 -8.24 19.99
C GLY A 10 4.13 -8.45 18.70
N GLY A 11 5.16 -9.29 18.73
CA GLY A 11 5.94 -9.74 17.57
C GLY A 11 5.20 -10.79 16.74
N PRO A 12 5.62 -11.11 15.49
CA PRO A 12 4.83 -11.95 14.55
C PRO A 12 4.36 -13.30 15.11
N ASP A 13 5.00 -13.78 16.17
CA ASP A 13 4.68 -14.97 16.96
C ASP A 13 3.26 -14.97 17.58
N VAL A 14 2.64 -13.81 17.77
CA VAL A 14 1.24 -13.71 18.28
C VAL A 14 0.17 -14.03 17.22
N LEU A 15 0.58 -14.25 15.96
CA LEU A 15 -0.33 -14.58 14.86
C LEU A 15 -0.65 -16.07 14.86
N HIS A 16 -1.95 -16.38 14.95
CA HIS A 16 -2.44 -17.75 14.95
C HIS A 16 -3.52 -17.96 13.90
N LEU A 17 -3.44 -19.10 13.21
CA LEU A 17 -4.53 -19.58 12.36
C LEU A 17 -5.58 -20.23 13.25
N ILE A 18 -6.82 -19.73 13.18
CA ILE A 18 -7.94 -20.20 13.98
C ILE A 18 -9.13 -20.56 13.10
N ASP A 19 -10.04 -21.38 13.65
CA ASP A 19 -11.40 -21.51 13.13
C ASP A 19 -12.28 -20.38 13.68
N ALA A 20 -13.11 -19.81 12.83
CA ALA A 20 -14.04 -18.74 13.17
C ALA A 20 -15.35 -18.87 12.35
N GLU A 21 -16.40 -18.22 12.83
CA GLU A 21 -17.63 -18.03 12.04
C GLU A 21 -17.34 -17.21 10.78
N GLU A 22 -18.09 -17.48 9.71
CA GLU A 22 -18.04 -16.67 8.51
C GLU A 22 -18.66 -15.30 8.78
N PRO A 23 -18.05 -14.20 8.30
CA PRO A 23 -18.69 -12.89 8.38
C PRO A 23 -19.84 -12.82 7.38
N HIS A 24 -20.75 -11.86 7.55
CA HIS A 24 -21.86 -11.61 6.63
C HIS A 24 -21.84 -10.16 6.16
N ALA A 25 -22.30 -9.91 4.95
CA ALA A 25 -22.30 -8.57 4.37
C ALA A 25 -23.44 -7.74 4.99
N GLY A 26 -23.11 -6.62 5.63
CA GLY A 26 -24.08 -5.65 6.09
C GLY A 26 -24.55 -4.71 4.97
N PRO A 27 -25.45 -3.75 5.27
CA PRO A 27 -25.87 -2.73 4.31
C PRO A 27 -24.68 -1.96 3.73
N GLY A 28 -24.63 -1.83 2.40
CA GLY A 28 -23.52 -1.15 1.71
C GLY A 28 -22.23 -1.96 1.57
N GLU A 29 -22.21 -3.21 2.01
CA GLU A 29 -21.02 -4.07 1.99
C GLU A 29 -21.21 -5.28 1.07
N ILE A 30 -20.10 -5.90 0.68
CA ILE A 30 -20.08 -7.21 0.03
C ILE A 30 -19.21 -8.19 0.80
N ARG A 31 -19.51 -9.48 0.71
CA ARG A 31 -18.60 -10.53 1.14
C ARG A 31 -17.97 -11.20 -0.08
N ILE A 32 -16.70 -11.51 0.05
CA ILE A 32 -15.95 -12.25 -0.95
C ILE A 32 -15.42 -13.56 -0.38
N SER A 33 -15.44 -14.61 -1.19
CA SER A 33 -14.53 -15.73 -1.06
C SER A 33 -13.14 -15.26 -1.48
N VAL A 34 -12.25 -15.09 -0.51
CA VAL A 34 -10.93 -14.49 -0.72
C VAL A 34 -10.05 -15.46 -1.50
N ARG A 35 -9.27 -14.92 -2.44
CA ARG A 35 -8.25 -15.66 -3.20
C ARG A 35 -6.85 -15.18 -2.87
N ALA A 36 -6.70 -13.88 -2.61
CA ALA A 36 -5.47 -13.33 -2.06
C ALA A 36 -5.75 -12.10 -1.19
N ALA A 37 -4.84 -11.81 -0.26
CA ALA A 37 -4.83 -10.62 0.57
C ALA A 37 -3.48 -9.89 0.45
N GLY A 38 -3.51 -8.56 0.41
CA GLY A 38 -2.30 -7.74 0.37
C GLY A 38 -1.61 -7.68 1.73
N VAL A 39 -0.28 -7.75 1.74
CA VAL A 39 0.53 -7.59 2.96
C VAL A 39 1.15 -6.19 2.96
N ASN A 40 0.71 -5.37 3.90
CA ASN A 40 1.06 -3.97 4.02
C ASN A 40 1.76 -3.66 5.36
N PRO A 41 2.61 -2.62 5.40
CA PRO A 41 3.21 -2.20 6.66
C PRO A 41 2.22 -1.82 7.78
N VAL A 42 1.03 -1.34 7.42
CA VAL A 42 -0.01 -1.00 8.40
C VAL A 42 -0.50 -2.23 9.17
N ASP A 43 -0.50 -3.42 8.55
CA ASP A 43 -1.01 -4.65 9.17
C ASP A 43 -0.18 -5.04 10.39
N TRP A 44 1.16 -5.01 10.27
CA TRP A 44 2.03 -5.30 11.40
C TRP A 44 2.10 -4.14 12.40
N ARG A 45 1.89 -2.88 11.98
CA ARG A 45 1.79 -1.74 12.91
C ARG A 45 0.54 -1.81 13.79
N ILE A 46 -0.60 -2.22 13.24
CA ILE A 46 -1.84 -2.46 14.00
C ILE A 46 -1.61 -3.58 15.02
N ARG A 47 -1.08 -4.70 14.55
CA ARG A 47 -0.77 -5.88 15.38
C ARG A 47 0.26 -5.61 16.48
N GLU A 48 1.19 -4.68 16.27
CA GLU A 48 2.16 -4.23 17.29
C GLU A 48 1.60 -3.13 18.20
N GLY A 49 0.40 -2.62 17.94
CA GLY A 49 -0.23 -1.54 18.70
C GLY A 49 0.36 -0.15 18.43
N GLN A 50 1.19 0.02 17.40
CA GLN A 50 1.89 1.28 17.11
C GLN A 50 0.95 2.41 16.67
N VAL A 51 -0.23 2.07 16.14
CA VAL A 51 -1.17 3.01 15.52
C VAL A 51 -2.55 2.99 16.18
N LEU A 52 -2.65 2.59 17.45
CA LEU A 52 -3.93 2.47 18.17
C LEU A 52 -4.77 3.75 18.21
N GLY A 53 -4.14 4.92 18.17
CA GLY A 53 -4.85 6.21 18.09
C GLY A 53 -5.59 6.41 16.77
N ALA A 54 -5.03 5.94 15.65
CA ALA A 54 -5.64 6.03 14.31
C ALA A 54 -6.48 4.78 13.97
N HIS A 55 -6.13 3.64 14.54
CA HIS A 55 -6.80 2.35 14.35
C HIS A 55 -7.08 1.69 15.71
N PRO A 56 -8.13 2.13 16.43
CA PRO A 56 -8.56 1.47 17.65
C PRO A 56 -8.85 -0.01 17.37
N THR A 57 -8.20 -0.90 18.12
CA THR A 57 -8.26 -2.34 17.89
C THR A 57 -8.74 -3.07 19.14
N GLN A 58 -9.84 -3.81 19.02
CA GLN A 58 -10.35 -4.68 20.08
C GLN A 58 -9.78 -6.09 19.91
N LEU A 59 -9.28 -6.68 21.00
CA LEU A 59 -8.71 -8.03 21.00
C LEU A 59 -9.74 -9.08 21.45
N PRO A 60 -9.70 -10.32 20.91
CA PRO A 60 -8.85 -10.74 19.79
C PRO A 60 -9.29 -10.11 18.47
N SER A 61 -8.33 -9.81 17.60
CA SER A 61 -8.57 -9.15 16.31
C SER A 61 -8.10 -10.01 15.13
N GLY A 62 -8.71 -9.82 13.96
CA GLY A 62 -8.19 -10.35 12.69
C GLY A 62 -7.12 -9.45 12.09
N VAL A 63 -6.55 -9.87 10.96
CA VAL A 63 -5.43 -9.18 10.29
C VAL A 63 -5.74 -8.92 8.83
N GLY A 64 -5.20 -7.80 8.30
CA GLY A 64 -5.25 -7.45 6.89
C GLY A 64 -6.43 -6.53 6.54
N LEU A 65 -6.15 -5.63 5.58
CA LEU A 65 -7.11 -4.67 5.04
C LEU A 65 -7.41 -4.93 3.57
N ASP A 66 -6.41 -5.32 2.78
CA ASP A 66 -6.58 -5.48 1.34
C ASP A 66 -6.95 -6.93 0.97
N ALA A 67 -7.87 -7.11 0.02
CA ALA A 67 -8.20 -8.41 -0.55
C ALA A 67 -8.62 -8.36 -2.01
N ALA A 68 -8.50 -9.51 -2.67
CA ALA A 68 -9.17 -9.81 -3.92
C ALA A 68 -9.78 -11.21 -3.89
N GLY A 69 -10.95 -11.34 -4.51
CA GLY A 69 -11.73 -12.57 -4.45
C GLY A 69 -12.97 -12.52 -5.32
N VAL A 70 -13.84 -13.49 -5.11
CA VAL A 70 -15.12 -13.62 -5.81
C VAL A 70 -16.24 -13.28 -4.86
N VAL A 71 -17.15 -12.39 -5.28
CA VAL A 71 -18.33 -12.01 -4.49
C VAL A 71 -19.20 -13.23 -4.24
N ASP A 72 -19.53 -13.51 -2.98
CA ASP A 72 -20.41 -14.62 -2.58
C ASP A 72 -21.63 -14.16 -1.77
N GLU A 73 -21.62 -12.93 -1.26
CA GLU A 73 -22.74 -12.29 -0.59
C GLU A 73 -22.78 -10.80 -0.93
N VAL A 74 -23.99 -10.26 -1.12
CA VAL A 74 -24.22 -8.82 -1.39
C VAL A 74 -25.18 -8.28 -0.35
N GLY A 75 -24.75 -7.25 0.37
CA GLY A 75 -25.55 -6.60 1.40
C GLY A 75 -26.65 -5.71 0.86
N GLU A 76 -27.55 -5.28 1.76
CA GLU A 76 -28.66 -4.39 1.41
C GLU A 76 -28.18 -3.07 0.80
N GLY A 77 -28.90 -2.57 -0.21
CA GLY A 77 -28.62 -1.28 -0.84
C GLY A 77 -27.41 -1.25 -1.77
N VAL A 78 -26.70 -2.37 -1.92
CA VAL A 78 -25.60 -2.50 -2.87
C VAL A 78 -26.12 -2.78 -4.27
N GLY A 79 -25.63 -2.02 -5.25
CA GLY A 79 -25.92 -2.20 -6.67
C GLY A 79 -24.65 -2.19 -7.51
N GLY A 80 -24.76 -2.64 -8.77
CA GLY A 80 -23.64 -2.62 -9.72
C GLY A 80 -22.57 -3.71 -9.51
N VAL A 81 -22.83 -4.68 -8.63
CA VAL A 81 -22.03 -5.87 -8.37
C VAL A 81 -22.96 -7.05 -8.05
N GLU A 82 -22.59 -8.27 -8.44
CA GLU A 82 -23.38 -9.48 -8.20
C GLU A 82 -22.51 -10.65 -7.72
N VAL A 83 -23.15 -11.67 -7.14
CA VAL A 83 -22.48 -12.92 -6.76
C VAL A 83 -21.82 -13.55 -7.98
N GLY A 84 -20.55 -13.92 -7.84
CA GLY A 84 -19.72 -14.42 -8.94
C GLY A 84 -18.78 -13.36 -9.54
N ASP A 85 -18.99 -12.07 -9.28
CA ASP A 85 -18.09 -11.01 -9.75
C ASP A 85 -16.70 -11.14 -9.12
N ARG A 86 -15.66 -10.88 -9.91
CA ARG A 86 -14.26 -10.81 -9.46
C ARG A 86 -13.95 -9.38 -9.04
N VAL A 87 -13.59 -9.18 -7.77
CA VAL A 87 -13.37 -7.84 -7.20
C VAL A 87 -12.08 -7.78 -6.39
N PHE A 88 -11.59 -6.57 -6.17
CA PHE A 88 -10.55 -6.25 -5.20
C PHE A 88 -10.92 -4.99 -4.44
N GLY A 89 -10.45 -4.87 -3.21
CA GLY A 89 -10.88 -3.79 -2.34
C GLY A 89 -10.32 -3.83 -0.94
N GLU A 90 -10.83 -2.91 -0.12
CA GLU A 90 -10.47 -2.76 1.28
C GLU A 90 -11.61 -3.24 2.17
N GLY A 91 -11.24 -3.94 3.23
CA GLY A 91 -12.12 -4.44 4.27
C GLY A 91 -11.38 -4.60 5.59
N ALA A 92 -11.82 -5.56 6.39
CA ALA A 92 -11.19 -5.89 7.66
C ALA A 92 -11.02 -7.40 7.81
N SER A 93 -9.94 -7.81 8.49
CA SER A 93 -9.63 -9.22 8.74
C SER A 93 -9.47 -10.04 7.46
N THR A 94 -8.85 -9.46 6.42
CA THR A 94 -8.76 -10.07 5.09
C THR A 94 -7.85 -11.29 4.99
N TYR A 95 -7.04 -11.58 6.01
CA TYR A 95 -6.28 -12.81 6.11
C TYR A 95 -7.20 -13.96 6.55
N ALA A 96 -8.16 -14.31 5.71
CA ALA A 96 -9.23 -15.27 5.98
C ALA A 96 -9.78 -15.87 4.68
N GLU A 97 -10.50 -17.00 4.77
CA GLU A 97 -11.19 -17.59 3.60
C GLU A 97 -12.33 -16.71 3.07
N PHE A 98 -12.97 -15.92 3.93
CA PHE A 98 -14.00 -14.95 3.58
C PHE A 98 -13.74 -13.61 4.26
N ALA A 99 -14.02 -12.52 3.56
CA ALA A 99 -13.87 -11.16 4.08
C ALA A 99 -14.99 -10.25 3.58
N VAL A 100 -15.39 -9.31 4.42
CA VAL A 100 -16.34 -8.25 4.07
C VAL A 100 -15.57 -7.02 3.63
N LEU A 101 -15.93 -6.49 2.45
CA LEU A 101 -15.33 -5.29 1.87
C LEU A 101 -16.31 -4.12 1.99
N GLY A 102 -15.83 -3.00 2.50
CA GLY A 102 -16.57 -1.73 2.54
C GLY A 102 -16.31 -0.85 1.32
N ALA A 103 -15.23 -1.11 0.59
CA ALA A 103 -14.91 -0.45 -0.68
C ALA A 103 -14.31 -1.46 -1.65
N TRP A 104 -14.78 -1.48 -2.89
CA TRP A 104 -14.30 -2.42 -3.91
C TRP A 104 -14.38 -1.84 -5.32
N ALA A 105 -13.63 -2.46 -6.22
CA ALA A 105 -13.78 -2.30 -7.66
C ALA A 105 -13.77 -3.66 -8.35
N ARG A 106 -14.44 -3.74 -9.50
CA ARG A 106 -14.32 -4.90 -10.40
C ARG A 106 -12.88 -5.04 -10.86
N MET A 107 -12.39 -6.27 -10.89
CA MET A 107 -11.05 -6.55 -11.40
C MET A 107 -10.96 -6.23 -12.89
N PRO A 108 -9.96 -5.45 -13.33
CA PRO A 108 -9.61 -5.34 -14.74
C PRO A 108 -9.33 -6.72 -15.36
N GLU A 109 -9.67 -6.87 -16.65
CA GLU A 109 -9.38 -8.09 -17.39
C GLU A 109 -7.87 -8.38 -17.39
N GLY A 110 -7.51 -9.66 -17.27
CA GLY A 110 -6.12 -10.12 -17.27
C GLY A 110 -5.38 -10.03 -15.92
N LEU A 111 -5.94 -9.35 -14.92
CA LEU A 111 -5.32 -9.25 -13.59
C LEU A 111 -5.52 -10.56 -12.80
N THR A 112 -4.45 -11.08 -12.18
CA THR A 112 -4.59 -12.20 -11.24
C THR A 112 -5.13 -11.72 -9.88
N PHE A 113 -5.65 -12.62 -9.05
CA PHE A 113 -6.12 -12.24 -7.70
C PHE A 113 -4.97 -11.77 -6.82
N GLU A 114 -3.80 -12.39 -6.94
CA GLU A 114 -2.57 -12.01 -6.25
C GLU A 114 -2.15 -10.59 -6.62
N GLU A 115 -2.17 -10.26 -7.92
CA GLU A 115 -1.91 -8.89 -8.35
C GLU A 115 -2.98 -7.92 -7.85
N ALA A 116 -4.25 -8.29 -7.92
CA ALA A 116 -5.36 -7.44 -7.52
C ALA A 116 -5.33 -7.10 -6.03
N ALA A 117 -5.06 -8.10 -5.18
CA ALA A 117 -5.09 -7.99 -3.73
C ALA A 117 -4.06 -7.02 -3.16
N GLY A 118 -2.96 -6.74 -3.88
CA GLY A 118 -1.96 -5.80 -3.41
C GLY A 118 -2.21 -4.33 -3.80
N TYR A 119 -3.28 -4.00 -4.52
CA TYR A 119 -3.53 -2.64 -5.00
C TYR A 119 -4.25 -1.70 -4.02
N PRO A 120 -5.25 -2.13 -3.22
CA PRO A 120 -6.15 -1.20 -2.52
C PRO A 120 -5.44 -0.13 -1.67
N SER A 121 -4.75 -0.52 -0.59
CA SER A 121 -4.02 0.41 0.28
C SER A 121 -2.90 1.13 -0.46
N VAL A 122 -2.22 0.42 -1.39
CA VAL A 122 -1.07 0.94 -2.14
C VAL A 122 -1.45 2.11 -3.05
N VAL A 123 -2.54 1.97 -3.81
CA VAL A 123 -2.96 3.00 -4.77
C VAL A 123 -3.66 4.15 -4.07
N GLU A 124 -4.48 3.87 -3.04
CA GLU A 124 -5.03 4.92 -2.17
C GLU A 124 -3.89 5.79 -1.64
N THR A 125 -2.89 5.18 -1.03
CA THR A 125 -1.77 5.90 -0.42
C THR A 125 -1.03 6.72 -1.47
N ALA A 126 -0.72 6.13 -2.63
CA ALA A 126 -0.01 6.83 -3.70
C ALA A 126 -0.79 8.07 -4.21
N LEU A 127 -2.09 7.92 -4.46
CA LEU A 127 -2.94 9.02 -4.93
C LEU A 127 -3.08 10.13 -3.88
N ARG A 128 -3.24 9.74 -2.61
CA ARG A 128 -3.32 10.67 -1.49
C ARG A 128 -2.05 11.46 -1.32
N VAL A 129 -0.89 10.83 -1.24
CA VAL A 129 0.37 11.55 -0.96
C VAL A 129 0.82 12.42 -2.13
N ILE A 130 0.53 12.04 -3.39
CA ILE A 130 0.77 12.92 -4.55
C ILE A 130 -0.08 14.18 -4.45
N ARG A 131 -1.35 14.06 -4.05
CA ARG A 131 -2.25 15.20 -3.85
C ARG A 131 -1.79 16.07 -2.68
N GLU A 132 -1.45 15.47 -1.55
CA GLU A 132 -1.09 16.18 -0.32
C GLU A 132 0.22 16.94 -0.43
N VAL A 133 1.22 16.37 -1.11
CA VAL A 133 2.50 17.06 -1.35
C VAL A 133 2.37 18.19 -2.37
N GLY A 134 1.25 18.24 -3.11
CA GLY A 134 0.90 19.37 -3.97
C GLY A 134 1.76 19.54 -5.22
N VAL A 135 2.48 18.49 -5.64
CA VAL A 135 3.32 18.51 -6.85
C VAL A 135 2.47 18.59 -8.11
N ARG A 136 2.90 19.41 -9.08
CA ARG A 136 2.15 19.72 -10.31
C ARG A 136 2.88 19.21 -11.55
N THR A 137 2.15 19.11 -12.66
CA THR A 137 2.71 18.79 -13.98
C THR A 137 3.92 19.68 -14.30
N GLY A 138 5.00 19.08 -14.81
CA GLY A 138 6.26 19.75 -15.12
C GLY A 138 7.24 19.89 -13.94
N GLN A 139 6.79 19.70 -12.70
CA GLN A 139 7.63 19.71 -11.50
C GLN A 139 8.31 18.35 -11.26
N THR A 140 9.29 18.34 -10.35
CA THR A 140 10.03 17.13 -9.97
C THR A 140 9.65 16.64 -8.58
N LEU A 141 9.19 15.39 -8.49
CA LEU A 141 8.91 14.66 -7.26
C LEU A 141 10.06 13.71 -6.92
N LEU A 142 10.64 13.85 -5.73
CA LEU A 142 11.59 12.88 -5.16
C LEU A 142 10.83 11.83 -4.34
N VAL A 143 11.12 10.56 -4.53
CA VAL A 143 10.47 9.44 -3.81
C VAL A 143 11.54 8.62 -3.11
N SER A 144 11.55 8.68 -1.77
CA SER A 144 12.36 7.78 -0.93
C SER A 144 11.63 6.46 -0.72
N GLY A 145 12.32 5.33 -0.91
CA GLY A 145 11.69 4.00 -0.84
C GLY A 145 10.92 3.63 -2.11
N ALA A 146 11.39 4.08 -3.27
CA ALA A 146 10.62 4.05 -4.53
C ALA A 146 10.35 2.65 -5.10
N SER A 147 11.06 1.60 -4.66
CA SER A 147 10.89 0.24 -5.20
C SER A 147 9.74 -0.56 -4.58
N GLY A 148 9.20 -0.14 -3.43
CA GLY A 148 8.08 -0.83 -2.79
C GLY A 148 6.75 -0.62 -3.51
N GLY A 149 5.66 -1.20 -2.99
CA GLY A 149 4.32 -1.10 -3.58
C GLY A 149 3.88 0.35 -3.81
N VAL A 150 3.85 1.17 -2.74
CA VAL A 150 3.47 2.59 -2.83
C VAL A 150 4.41 3.37 -3.75
N GLY A 151 5.73 3.17 -3.61
CA GLY A 151 6.71 3.83 -4.47
C GLY A 151 6.50 3.52 -5.95
N SER A 152 6.26 2.25 -6.28
CA SER A 152 6.01 1.80 -7.65
C SER A 152 4.73 2.41 -8.23
N ALA A 153 3.68 2.55 -7.42
CA ALA A 153 2.45 3.23 -7.82
C ALA A 153 2.70 4.74 -8.04
N VAL A 154 3.37 5.40 -7.08
CA VAL A 154 3.68 6.84 -7.15
C VAL A 154 4.45 7.17 -8.42
N LEU A 155 5.52 6.42 -8.74
CA LEU A 155 6.34 6.67 -9.92
C LEU A 155 5.51 6.65 -11.22
N GLN A 156 4.65 5.65 -11.36
CA GLN A 156 3.83 5.47 -12.55
C GLN A 156 2.72 6.51 -12.65
N ILE A 157 2.00 6.78 -11.55
CA ILE A 157 0.91 7.75 -11.50
C ILE A 157 1.43 9.17 -11.70
N ALA A 158 2.54 9.54 -11.05
CA ALA A 158 3.14 10.86 -11.21
C ALA A 158 3.58 11.09 -12.66
N ARG A 159 4.22 10.09 -13.28
CA ARG A 159 4.61 10.14 -14.69
C ARG A 159 3.41 10.29 -15.63
N GLU A 160 2.32 9.57 -15.39
CA GLU A 160 1.07 9.73 -16.14
C GLU A 160 0.53 11.16 -16.09
N ARG A 161 0.76 11.87 -14.97
CA ARG A 161 0.37 13.27 -14.76
C ARG A 161 1.41 14.29 -15.26
N GLY A 162 2.46 13.84 -15.95
CA GLY A 162 3.52 14.68 -16.48
C GLY A 162 4.45 15.27 -15.40
N ILE A 163 4.52 14.63 -14.23
CA ILE A 163 5.48 14.96 -13.17
C ILE A 163 6.77 14.17 -13.42
N LYS A 164 7.91 14.84 -13.28
CA LYS A 164 9.23 14.19 -13.32
C LYS A 164 9.47 13.49 -11.99
N VAL A 165 9.98 12.27 -12.02
CA VAL A 165 10.21 11.50 -10.79
C VAL A 165 11.67 11.11 -10.62
N ILE A 166 12.22 11.42 -9.46
CA ILE A 166 13.50 10.90 -8.98
C ILE A 166 13.17 9.85 -7.92
N GLY A 167 13.70 8.64 -8.06
CA GLY A 167 13.43 7.55 -7.12
C GLY A 167 14.71 7.06 -6.46
N THR A 168 14.69 6.91 -5.14
CA THR A 168 15.78 6.25 -4.40
C THR A 168 15.40 4.81 -4.04
N ALA A 169 16.31 3.88 -4.30
CA ALA A 169 16.21 2.48 -3.88
C ALA A 169 17.61 1.85 -3.80
N GLY A 170 17.69 0.58 -3.38
CA GLY A 170 18.95 -0.17 -3.38
C GLY A 170 19.50 -0.37 -4.80
N ALA A 171 20.79 -0.72 -4.90
CA ALA A 171 21.48 -0.91 -6.19
C ALA A 171 20.79 -1.95 -7.10
N ALA A 172 20.24 -3.03 -6.51
CA ALA A 172 19.53 -4.07 -7.26
C ALA A 172 18.22 -3.59 -7.91
N ASN A 173 17.66 -2.45 -7.47
CA ASN A 173 16.37 -1.94 -7.94
C ASN A 173 16.49 -0.79 -8.96
N GLN A 174 17.70 -0.41 -9.36
CA GLN A 174 17.89 0.76 -10.24
C GLN A 174 17.24 0.58 -11.61
N ASP A 175 17.40 -0.59 -12.24
CA ASP A 175 16.78 -0.86 -13.54
C ASP A 175 15.27 -1.00 -13.44
N TYR A 176 14.77 -1.52 -12.31
CA TYR A 176 13.34 -1.53 -12.03
C TYR A 176 12.77 -0.11 -11.98
N LEU A 177 13.40 0.81 -11.24
CA LEU A 177 12.95 2.20 -11.17
C LEU A 177 13.02 2.89 -12.54
N ARG A 178 14.08 2.65 -13.33
CA ARG A 178 14.19 3.17 -14.71
C ARG A 178 13.08 2.63 -15.62
N GLY A 179 12.74 1.35 -15.49
CA GLY A 179 11.60 0.74 -16.20
C GLY A 179 10.26 1.39 -15.83
N LEU A 180 10.12 1.85 -14.59
CA LEU A 180 8.98 2.67 -14.13
C LEU A 180 9.08 4.15 -14.53
N GLY A 181 10.11 4.55 -15.29
CA GLY A 181 10.28 5.90 -15.83
C GLY A 181 10.88 6.91 -14.84
N ALA A 182 11.53 6.45 -13.77
CA ALA A 182 12.21 7.31 -12.82
C ALA A 182 13.67 7.60 -13.20
N LEU A 183 14.14 8.78 -12.83
CA LEU A 183 15.57 9.04 -12.66
C LEU A 183 16.02 8.32 -11.37
N ALA A 184 16.57 7.12 -11.55
CA ALA A 184 16.93 6.24 -10.44
C ALA A 184 18.29 6.61 -9.82
N THR A 185 18.35 6.64 -8.48
CA THR A 185 19.59 6.75 -7.72
C THR A 185 19.55 5.91 -6.44
N THR A 186 20.66 5.84 -5.73
CA THR A 186 20.81 5.07 -4.49
C THR A 186 20.77 5.95 -3.26
N TYR A 187 20.23 5.42 -2.16
CA TYR A 187 20.41 5.98 -0.82
C TYR A 187 21.84 5.72 -0.28
N GLY A 188 22.12 6.12 0.96
CA GLY A 188 23.42 5.96 1.61
C GLY A 188 24.30 7.19 1.45
N GLU A 189 25.60 7.09 1.77
CA GLU A 189 26.52 8.23 1.75
C GLU A 189 26.47 9.00 0.41
N GLY A 190 26.41 10.32 0.46
CA GLY A 190 26.40 11.22 -0.71
C GLY A 190 25.10 11.20 -1.55
N TRP A 191 24.00 10.63 -1.03
CA TRP A 191 22.76 10.50 -1.81
C TRP A 191 22.11 11.84 -2.14
N ALA A 192 22.16 12.81 -1.24
CA ALA A 192 21.60 14.14 -1.46
C ALA A 192 22.31 14.85 -2.62
N GLU A 193 23.63 14.73 -2.70
CA GLU A 193 24.44 15.26 -3.80
C GLU A 193 24.09 14.57 -5.13
N ARG A 194 23.91 13.25 -5.12
CA ARG A 194 23.44 12.51 -6.31
C ARG A 194 22.08 13.03 -6.78
N VAL A 195 21.14 13.27 -5.86
CA VAL A 195 19.83 13.82 -6.19
C VAL A 195 19.95 15.24 -6.78
N ARG A 196 20.76 16.12 -6.18
CA ARG A 196 21.01 17.48 -6.72
C ARG A 196 21.59 17.43 -8.13
N GLY A 197 22.45 16.45 -8.42
CA GLY A 197 23.01 16.22 -9.75
C GLY A 197 21.98 15.80 -10.80
N LEU A 198 20.83 15.24 -10.39
CA LEU A 198 19.71 14.89 -11.28
C LEU A 198 18.75 16.06 -11.53
N GLY A 199 18.88 17.14 -10.75
CA GLY A 199 18.15 18.39 -10.95
C GLY A 199 17.43 18.89 -9.71
N ARG A 200 16.64 19.95 -9.89
CA ARG A 200 15.84 20.56 -8.83
C ARG A 200 14.71 19.63 -8.39
N VAL A 201 14.49 19.56 -7.07
CA VAL A 201 13.37 18.86 -6.44
C VAL A 201 12.31 19.88 -6.02
N ASP A 202 11.07 19.69 -6.46
CA ASP A 202 9.93 20.54 -6.10
C ASP A 202 9.15 20.01 -4.90
N ALA A 203 9.15 18.69 -4.71
CA ALA A 203 8.40 18.01 -3.67
C ALA A 203 9.07 16.67 -3.36
N ALA A 204 8.87 16.15 -2.15
CA ALA A 204 9.43 14.87 -1.76
C ALA A 204 8.46 14.01 -0.95
N LEU A 205 8.58 12.69 -1.11
CA LEU A 205 7.86 11.69 -0.34
C LEU A 205 8.84 10.80 0.40
N ASP A 206 8.58 10.60 1.70
CA ASP A 206 9.23 9.57 2.50
C ASP A 206 8.31 8.36 2.68
N LEU A 207 8.62 7.28 1.96
CA LEU A 207 7.89 6.01 2.04
C LEU A 207 8.67 4.93 2.81
N ALA A 208 9.92 5.21 3.17
CA ALA A 208 10.82 4.24 3.79
C ALA A 208 10.96 4.44 5.30
N GLY A 209 10.84 5.67 5.80
CA GLY A 209 11.05 5.98 7.22
C GLY A 209 12.51 5.74 7.62
N SER A 210 13.45 5.95 6.69
CA SER A 210 14.86 5.61 6.86
C SER A 210 15.68 6.74 7.48
N GLY A 211 15.04 7.65 8.23
CA GLY A 211 15.70 8.78 8.90
C GLY A 211 16.26 9.84 7.95
N VAL A 212 15.57 10.10 6.83
CA VAL A 212 16.03 11.02 5.77
C VAL A 212 15.25 12.35 5.73
N ILE A 213 14.37 12.58 6.71
CA ILE A 213 13.44 13.74 6.70
C ILE A 213 14.20 15.06 6.57
N ARG A 214 15.27 15.26 7.34
CA ARG A 214 16.08 16.49 7.31
C ARG A 214 16.60 16.78 5.90
N GLU A 215 17.21 15.80 5.26
CA GLU A 215 17.76 15.93 3.91
C GLU A 215 16.66 16.17 2.86
N LEU A 216 15.48 15.56 3.01
CA LEU A 216 14.34 15.83 2.11
C LEU A 216 13.87 17.28 2.24
N VAL A 217 13.84 17.83 3.46
CA VAL A 217 13.54 19.25 3.71
C VAL A 217 14.61 20.14 3.09
N GLU A 218 15.90 19.81 3.23
CA GLU A 218 17.00 20.56 2.62
C GLU A 218 16.96 20.55 1.09
N LEU A 219 16.58 19.42 0.48
CA LEU A 219 16.49 19.27 -0.98
C LEU A 219 15.31 20.02 -1.58
N THR A 220 14.19 20.11 -0.85
CA THR A 220 12.97 20.83 -1.29
C THR A 220 12.98 22.32 -0.88
N GLY A 221 13.76 22.65 0.14
CA GLY A 221 13.85 23.98 0.76
C GLY A 221 12.66 24.34 1.66
N ASP A 222 11.73 23.42 1.91
CA ASP A 222 10.49 23.69 2.64
C ASP A 222 9.87 22.39 3.19
N PRO A 223 9.68 22.25 4.51
CA PRO A 223 9.07 21.05 5.09
C PRO A 223 7.62 20.83 4.64
N GLN A 224 6.90 21.86 4.19
CA GLN A 224 5.54 21.72 3.64
C GLN A 224 5.51 21.04 2.27
N LYS A 225 6.68 20.87 1.62
CA LYS A 225 6.82 20.15 0.35
C LYS A 225 7.28 18.70 0.56
N VAL A 226 7.27 18.23 1.80
CA VAL A 226 7.61 16.86 2.16
C VAL A 226 6.40 16.21 2.82
N VAL A 227 6.09 14.98 2.43
CA VAL A 227 5.09 14.13 3.09
C VAL A 227 5.73 12.79 3.44
N SER A 228 5.56 12.32 4.67
CA SER A 228 5.95 10.96 5.08
C SER A 228 4.72 10.10 5.37
N ILE A 229 4.80 8.82 5.03
CA ILE A 229 3.85 7.77 5.47
C ILE A 229 4.49 6.74 6.40
N ALA A 230 5.78 6.89 6.68
CA ALA A 230 6.58 5.86 7.33
C ALA A 230 7.22 6.35 8.63
N ASP A 231 7.53 7.64 8.72
CA ASP A 231 8.16 8.28 9.87
C ASP A 231 7.09 9.02 10.70
N LEU A 232 6.71 8.44 11.85
CA LEU A 232 5.71 8.98 12.77
C LEU A 232 6.17 10.28 13.43
N ASP A 233 7.49 10.51 13.49
CA ASP A 233 8.11 11.67 14.13
C ASP A 233 8.37 12.82 13.13
N ALA A 234 8.07 12.62 11.84
CA ALA A 234 8.15 13.65 10.81
C ALA A 234 7.52 15.02 11.20
N PRO A 235 6.37 15.08 11.92
CA PRO A 235 5.79 16.34 12.39
C PRO A 235 6.72 17.17 13.28
N GLU A 236 7.66 16.56 14.00
CA GLU A 236 8.65 17.29 14.81
C GLU A 236 9.58 18.16 13.95
N SER A 237 9.77 17.79 12.68
CA SER A 237 10.49 18.58 11.67
C SER A 237 9.60 19.51 10.85
N GLY A 238 8.33 19.68 11.24
CA GLY A 238 7.32 20.44 10.50
C GLY A 238 6.83 19.76 9.22
N VAL A 239 7.19 18.50 9.01
CA VAL A 239 6.82 17.69 7.84
C VAL A 239 5.49 16.99 8.09
N ARG A 240 4.62 16.93 7.08
CA ARG A 240 3.32 16.26 7.22
C ARG A 240 3.53 14.74 7.29
N PHE A 241 3.00 14.13 8.35
CA PHE A 241 2.73 12.70 8.38
C PHE A 241 1.34 12.40 7.81
N SER A 242 1.24 11.46 6.88
CA SER A 242 0.00 11.11 6.18
C SER A 242 -0.45 9.69 6.55
N GLY A 243 -1.11 9.60 7.71
CA GLY A 243 -1.53 8.33 8.32
C GLY A 243 -3.02 7.98 8.19
N VAL A 244 -3.85 8.88 7.65
CA VAL A 244 -5.30 8.67 7.53
C VAL A 244 -5.67 8.54 6.06
N ALA A 245 -6.32 7.43 5.71
CA ALA A 245 -6.77 7.17 4.35
C ALA A 245 -7.80 8.22 3.89
N GLY A 246 -7.78 8.53 2.60
CA GLY A 246 -8.79 9.32 1.92
C GLY A 246 -9.95 8.46 1.40
N SER A 247 -10.48 8.82 0.23
CA SER A 247 -11.55 8.07 -0.44
C SER A 247 -10.98 6.80 -1.12
N VAL A 248 -11.18 5.64 -0.49
CA VAL A 248 -10.79 4.34 -1.04
C VAL A 248 -11.58 3.99 -2.31
N PRO A 249 -12.91 4.19 -2.40
CA PRO A 249 -13.64 3.92 -3.64
C PRO A 249 -13.10 4.68 -4.86
N ASP A 250 -12.78 5.98 -4.70
CA ASP A 250 -12.22 6.79 -5.79
C ASP A 250 -10.83 6.27 -6.21
N ALA A 251 -10.00 5.89 -5.22
CA ALA A 251 -8.69 5.33 -5.48
C ALA A 251 -8.77 4.00 -6.24
N LEU A 252 -9.71 3.12 -5.88
CA LEU A 252 -9.93 1.84 -6.57
C LEU A 252 -10.44 2.05 -8.00
N ALA A 253 -11.33 3.01 -8.23
CA ALA A 253 -11.80 3.36 -9.56
C ALA A 253 -10.65 3.88 -10.45
N GLU A 254 -9.81 4.78 -9.92
CA GLU A 254 -8.64 5.28 -10.64
C GLU A 254 -7.61 4.17 -10.89
N ALA A 255 -7.40 3.27 -9.92
CA ALA A 255 -6.53 2.10 -10.07
C ALA A 255 -7.00 1.22 -11.23
N ALA A 256 -8.28 0.83 -11.24
CA ALA A 256 -8.85 -0.01 -12.29
C ALA A 256 -8.71 0.64 -13.68
N ALA A 257 -8.94 1.96 -13.78
CA ALA A 257 -8.79 2.70 -15.02
C ALA A 257 -7.33 2.81 -15.50
N LEU A 258 -6.36 2.96 -14.59
CA LEU A 258 -4.94 2.99 -14.94
C LEU A 258 -4.42 1.62 -15.35
N ILE A 259 -4.81 0.56 -14.63
CA ILE A 259 -4.44 -0.83 -14.93
C ILE A 259 -4.99 -1.23 -16.29
N SER A 260 -6.27 -0.95 -16.57
CA SER A 260 -6.92 -1.29 -17.85
C SER A 260 -6.26 -0.60 -19.05
N ARG A 261 -5.66 0.57 -18.85
CA ARG A 261 -4.91 1.30 -19.90
C ARG A 261 -3.42 0.89 -19.98
N GLY A 262 -2.97 -0.08 -19.18
CA GLY A 262 -1.57 -0.48 -19.09
C GLY A 262 -0.66 0.61 -18.53
N ARG A 263 -1.20 1.55 -17.75
CA ARG A 263 -0.47 2.70 -17.18
C ARG A 263 -0.02 2.47 -15.74
N LEU A 264 -0.54 1.43 -15.09
CA LEU A 264 -0.14 1.00 -13.76
C LEU A 264 0.00 -0.51 -13.72
N HIS A 265 1.20 -0.98 -13.38
CA HIS A 265 1.45 -2.38 -13.07
C HIS A 265 2.48 -2.47 -11.94
N ILE A 266 2.20 -3.27 -10.92
CA ILE A 266 3.10 -3.49 -9.79
C ILE A 266 3.27 -5.00 -9.61
N PRO A 267 4.48 -5.55 -9.68
CA PRO A 267 4.68 -6.99 -9.57
C PRO A 267 4.34 -7.48 -8.15
N VAL A 268 3.85 -8.71 -8.07
CA VAL A 268 3.90 -9.50 -6.84
C VAL A 268 5.32 -10.04 -6.73
N GLU A 269 6.05 -9.58 -5.72
CA GLU A 269 7.43 -10.03 -5.46
C GLU A 269 7.45 -11.41 -4.84
N LYS A 270 6.56 -11.62 -3.87
CA LYS A 270 6.52 -12.83 -3.07
C LYS A 270 5.11 -13.11 -2.58
N SER A 271 4.77 -14.39 -2.57
CA SER A 271 3.50 -14.92 -2.11
C SER A 271 3.74 -15.84 -0.92
N TYR A 272 2.79 -15.86 0.01
CA TYR A 272 2.79 -16.68 1.22
C TYR A 272 1.47 -17.44 1.32
N ALA A 273 1.47 -18.63 1.91
CA ALA A 273 0.23 -19.26 2.33
C ALA A 273 -0.35 -18.55 3.57
N LEU A 274 -1.65 -18.76 3.84
CA LEU A 274 -2.31 -18.21 5.04
C LEU A 274 -1.61 -18.62 6.35
N THR A 275 -1.05 -19.83 6.40
CA THR A 275 -0.26 -20.35 7.53
C THR A 275 1.08 -19.64 7.73
N GLU A 276 1.55 -18.88 6.74
CA GLU A 276 2.85 -18.19 6.73
C GLU A 276 2.72 -16.69 7.04
N ALA A 277 1.58 -16.23 7.56
CA ALA A 277 1.31 -14.82 7.84
C ALA A 277 2.39 -14.16 8.74
N ALA A 278 2.92 -14.89 9.72
CA ALA A 278 4.02 -14.42 10.56
C ALA A 278 5.30 -14.14 9.77
N ALA A 279 5.65 -15.04 8.84
CA ALA A 279 6.79 -14.85 7.94
C ALA A 279 6.55 -13.69 6.97
N ALA A 280 5.32 -13.55 6.44
CA ALA A 280 4.94 -12.44 5.57
C ALA A 280 5.10 -11.07 6.28
N HIS A 281 4.72 -10.98 7.55
CA HIS A 281 4.90 -9.77 8.37
C HIS A 281 6.37 -9.50 8.67
N ALA A 282 7.15 -10.51 9.05
CA ALA A 282 8.59 -10.36 9.28
C ALA A 282 9.32 -9.84 8.02
N ASP A 283 9.02 -10.45 6.86
CA ASP A 283 9.59 -10.04 5.58
C ASP A 283 9.12 -8.65 5.15
N SER A 284 7.86 -8.29 5.41
CA SER A 284 7.37 -6.93 5.16
C SER A 284 8.07 -5.89 6.03
N ARG A 285 8.37 -6.22 7.29
CA ARG A 285 9.02 -5.32 8.24
C ARG A 285 10.52 -5.14 7.94
N ALA A 286 11.18 -6.17 7.41
CA ALA A 286 12.59 -6.09 6.99
C ALA A 286 12.82 -5.13 5.81
N GLY A 287 11.77 -4.74 5.09
CA GLY A 287 11.85 -3.80 3.97
C GLY A 287 12.46 -4.40 2.70
N HIS A 288 13.18 -3.57 1.93
CA HIS A 288 13.94 -3.97 0.72
C HIS A 288 13.15 -4.60 -0.44
N THR A 289 11.84 -4.44 -0.42
CA THR A 289 10.86 -4.96 -1.38
C THR A 289 11.01 -4.35 -2.78
N ARG A 290 10.78 -5.16 -3.81
CA ARG A 290 10.48 -4.76 -5.20
C ARG A 290 9.03 -5.12 -5.54
N GLY A 291 8.10 -4.19 -5.34
CA GLY A 291 6.68 -4.40 -5.57
C GLY A 291 5.94 -4.79 -4.28
N ARG A 292 5.15 -5.86 -4.33
CA ARG A 292 4.15 -6.19 -3.31
C ARG A 292 4.29 -7.62 -2.78
N ARG A 293 3.85 -7.83 -1.55
CA ARG A 293 3.72 -9.15 -0.92
C ARG A 293 2.26 -9.48 -0.75
N VAL A 294 1.91 -10.76 -0.87
CA VAL A 294 0.53 -11.21 -0.73
C VAL A 294 0.44 -12.53 0.03
N ILE A 295 -0.67 -12.71 0.71
CA ILE A 295 -1.11 -14.01 1.19
C ILE A 295 -2.06 -14.62 0.17
N VAL A 296 -1.83 -15.86 -0.23
CA VAL A 296 -2.68 -16.65 -1.12
C VAL A 296 -3.54 -17.58 -0.28
N ILE A 297 -4.83 -17.57 -0.57
CA ILE A 297 -5.85 -18.34 0.13
C ILE A 297 -6.42 -19.33 -0.89
N ARG A 298 -6.22 -20.62 -0.59
CA ARG A 298 -6.56 -21.74 -1.48
C ARG A 298 -7.72 -22.53 -0.92
#